data_AF-A0AAT9HUL6-F1
#
_entry.id   AF-A0AAT9HUL6-F1
#
_cell.length_a   1.000
_cell.length_b   1.000
_cell.length_c   1.000
_cell.angle_alpha   90.00
_cell.angle_beta   90.00
_cell.angle_gamma   90.00
#
_symmetry.space_group_name_H-M   'P 1'
#
loop_
_entity.id
_entity.type
_entity.pdbx_description
1 polymer ?
#
loop_
_entity_poly.entity_id
_entity_poly.type
_entity_poly.pdbx_seq_one_letter_code
_entity_poly.pdbx_strand_id
1 'polypeptide(L)'
;MPEIPVLGNGDIWSAEDALRMVRETGCDGVVVGRGCLGRPWLFADLVAAFEGRADAYVRPTLREVAGIMVRHATLLGEWIGDEARGVIDFRKHVAWYLKGFAVGSEMRKRLAITSSLEELRSGLDELDLDQAWPTGADGPRGRTSGNNRVVLPDGWLKDPYDCAGVGEEAELDTSGADHSPVGCGVEP
;
A
#
# COMPACT_ATOMS: atom_id res chain seq x y z
N MET A 1 -35.62 8.37 10.84
CA MET A 1 -34.62 8.66 9.80
C MET A 1 -33.96 7.33 9.42
N PRO A 2 -33.74 7.02 8.14
CA PRO A 2 -32.88 5.90 7.80
C PRO A 2 -31.44 6.21 8.24
N GLU A 3 -30.84 5.25 8.94
CA GLU A 3 -29.45 5.29 9.38
C GLU A 3 -28.54 5.14 8.15
N ILE A 4 -27.64 6.09 7.93
CA ILE A 4 -26.70 6.06 6.81
C ILE A 4 -25.47 5.29 7.29
N PRO A 5 -25.07 4.18 6.63
CA PRO A 5 -23.89 3.42 7.04
C PRO A 5 -22.62 4.28 7.01
N VAL A 6 -21.87 4.28 8.10
CA VAL A 6 -20.59 4.95 8.25
C VAL A 6 -19.47 3.91 8.23
N LEU A 7 -18.50 4.08 7.34
CA LEU A 7 -17.34 3.20 7.26
C LEU A 7 -16.08 3.92 7.77
N GLY A 8 -15.43 3.34 8.76
CA GLY A 8 -14.15 3.83 9.27
C GLY A 8 -13.00 3.57 8.29
N ASN A 9 -12.05 4.51 8.20
CA ASN A 9 -10.87 4.38 7.35
C ASN A 9 -9.62 4.90 8.08
N GLY A 10 -8.49 4.22 7.88
CA GLY A 10 -7.18 4.67 8.35
C GLY A 10 -6.46 3.63 9.19
N ASP A 11 -5.19 3.39 8.86
CA ASP A 11 -4.25 2.59 9.66
C ASP A 11 -4.76 1.21 10.13
N ILE A 12 -5.54 0.53 9.28
CA ILE A 12 -5.93 -0.87 9.48
C ILE A 12 -4.85 -1.76 8.88
N TRP A 13 -3.99 -2.32 9.74
CA TRP A 13 -2.88 -3.19 9.35
C TRP A 13 -3.13 -4.66 9.70
N SER A 14 -3.98 -4.88 10.69
CA SER A 14 -4.41 -6.18 11.19
C SER A 14 -5.94 -6.23 11.33
N ALA A 15 -6.48 -7.42 11.56
CA ALA A 15 -7.90 -7.55 11.83
C ALA A 15 -8.28 -6.97 13.21
N GLU A 16 -7.34 -6.97 14.16
CA GLU A 16 -7.47 -6.32 15.46
C GLU A 16 -7.68 -4.81 15.33
N ASP A 17 -6.99 -4.16 14.39
CA ASP A 17 -7.15 -2.73 14.13
C ASP A 17 -8.58 -2.41 13.66
N ALA A 18 -9.15 -3.26 12.80
CA ALA A 18 -10.52 -3.11 12.33
C ALA A 18 -11.54 -3.28 13.45
N LEU A 19 -11.40 -4.34 14.27
CA LEU A 19 -12.26 -4.55 15.44
C LEU A 19 -12.15 -3.39 16.43
N ARG A 20 -10.93 -2.88 16.65
CA ARG A 20 -10.70 -1.72 17.52
C ARG A 20 -11.40 -0.48 16.97
N MET A 21 -11.23 -0.17 15.69
CA MET A 21 -11.87 0.98 15.05
C MET A 21 -13.40 0.94 15.19
N VAL A 22 -14.02 -0.20 14.90
CA VAL A 22 -15.47 -0.39 15.05
C VAL A 22 -15.90 -0.19 16.50
N ARG A 23 -15.19 -0.79 17.48
CA ARG A 23 -15.50 -0.61 18.91
C ARG A 23 -15.35 0.82 19.40
N GLU A 24 -14.33 1.53 18.94
CA GLU A 24 -14.00 2.89 19.41
C GLU A 24 -14.89 3.95 18.77
N THR A 25 -15.26 3.78 17.51
CA THR A 25 -15.98 4.81 16.73
C THR A 25 -17.46 4.52 16.56
N GLY A 26 -17.89 3.26 16.71
CA GLY A 26 -19.26 2.84 16.41
C GLY A 26 -19.58 2.79 14.92
N CYS A 27 -18.58 2.82 14.02
CA CYS A 27 -18.81 2.69 12.58
C CYS A 27 -19.34 1.29 12.20
N ASP A 28 -20.14 1.22 11.15
CA ASP A 28 -20.80 -0.01 10.67
C ASP A 28 -19.83 -1.01 10.01
N GLY A 29 -18.62 -0.54 9.69
CA GLY A 29 -17.60 -1.35 9.06
C GLY A 29 -16.35 -0.53 8.77
N VAL A 30 -15.41 -1.13 8.05
CA VAL A 30 -14.12 -0.51 7.76
C VAL A 30 -13.73 -0.58 6.29
N VAL A 31 -12.95 0.40 5.85
CA VAL A 31 -12.32 0.43 4.53
C VAL A 31 -10.81 0.27 4.69
N VAL A 32 -10.24 -0.72 4.01
CA VAL A 32 -8.80 -1.01 4.06
C VAL A 32 -8.09 -0.53 2.81
N GLY A 33 -7.11 0.35 2.99
CA GLY A 33 -6.22 0.83 1.93
C GLY A 33 -4.86 0.15 2.00
N ARG A 34 -3.87 0.83 2.57
CA ARG A 34 -2.46 0.38 2.60
C ARG A 34 -2.24 -0.98 3.27
N GLY A 35 -3.11 -1.40 4.19
CA GLY A 35 -2.99 -2.67 4.90
C GLY A 35 -3.02 -3.92 4.01
N CYS A 36 -3.77 -3.88 2.91
CA CYS A 36 -3.91 -5.03 2.01
C CYS A 36 -2.81 -5.13 0.94
N LEU A 37 -1.91 -4.13 0.86
CA LEU A 37 -0.83 -4.12 -0.13
C LEU A 37 0.13 -5.29 0.09
N GLY A 38 0.14 -6.23 -0.86
CA GLY A 38 0.93 -7.46 -0.79
C GLY A 38 0.46 -8.45 0.28
N ARG A 39 -0.79 -8.30 0.78
CA ARG A 39 -1.45 -9.16 1.77
C ARG A 39 -2.95 -9.27 1.45
N PRO A 40 -3.34 -9.80 0.28
CA PRO A 40 -4.75 -9.94 -0.09
C PRO A 40 -5.55 -10.82 0.89
N TRP A 41 -4.89 -11.74 1.60
CA TRP A 41 -5.52 -12.56 2.66
C TRP A 41 -5.94 -11.76 3.91
N LEU A 42 -5.51 -10.49 4.07
CA LEU A 42 -6.01 -9.64 5.15
C LEU A 42 -7.54 -9.55 5.15
N PHE A 43 -8.19 -9.62 3.98
CA PHE A 43 -9.65 -9.66 3.92
C PHE A 43 -10.25 -10.92 4.55
N ALA A 44 -9.58 -12.06 4.44
CA ALA A 44 -10.00 -13.28 5.13
C ALA A 44 -9.85 -13.14 6.65
N ASP A 45 -8.74 -12.54 7.12
CA ASP A 45 -8.52 -12.25 8.55
C ASP A 45 -9.60 -11.29 9.08
N LEU A 46 -9.97 -10.26 8.32
CA LEU A 46 -11.04 -9.32 8.69
C LEU A 46 -12.39 -10.03 8.86
N VAL A 47 -12.77 -10.86 7.89
CA VAL A 47 -14.01 -11.66 7.96
C VAL A 47 -13.97 -12.58 9.19
N ALA A 48 -12.87 -13.31 9.38
CA ALA A 48 -12.71 -14.20 10.52
C ALA A 48 -12.81 -13.45 11.86
N ALA A 49 -12.24 -12.25 11.96
CA ALA A 49 -12.31 -11.43 13.16
C ALA A 49 -13.73 -10.96 13.49
N PHE A 50 -14.48 -10.47 12.50
CA PHE A 50 -15.88 -10.05 12.70
C PHE A 50 -16.83 -11.21 13.01
N GLU A 51 -16.46 -12.44 12.62
CA GLU A 51 -17.17 -13.67 12.99
C GLU A 51 -16.71 -14.29 14.32
N GLY A 52 -15.73 -13.68 15.01
CA GLY A 52 -15.20 -14.20 16.28
C GLY A 52 -14.30 -15.43 16.14
N ARG A 53 -13.72 -15.67 14.95
CA ARG A 53 -12.87 -16.82 14.61
C ARG A 53 -11.40 -16.43 14.46
N ALA A 54 -10.81 -15.83 15.49
CA ALA A 54 -9.42 -15.36 15.45
C ALA A 54 -8.38 -16.49 15.25
N ASP A 55 -8.75 -17.73 15.57
CA ASP A 55 -7.97 -18.94 15.29
C ASP A 55 -7.85 -19.26 13.79
N ALA A 56 -8.71 -18.69 12.96
CA ALA A 56 -8.74 -18.90 11.51
C ALA A 56 -7.93 -17.87 10.71
N TYR A 57 -7.11 -17.04 11.37
CA TYR A 57 -6.28 -16.07 10.68
C TYR A 57 -5.22 -16.72 9.80
N VAL A 58 -5.08 -16.18 8.59
CA VAL A 58 -4.20 -16.70 7.55
C VAL A 58 -2.77 -16.26 7.85
N ARG A 59 -1.88 -17.25 7.97
CA ARG A 59 -0.44 -17.06 8.16
C ARG A 59 0.30 -17.82 7.06
N PRO A 60 0.29 -17.31 5.82
CA PRO A 60 0.78 -18.07 4.69
C PRO A 60 2.30 -18.23 4.76
N THR A 61 2.77 -19.41 4.40
CA THR A 61 4.17 -19.71 4.12
C THR A 61 4.67 -18.92 2.91
N LEU A 62 5.99 -18.79 2.75
CA LEU A 62 6.55 -18.15 1.56
C LEU A 62 6.12 -18.86 0.27
N ARG A 63 5.93 -20.19 0.30
CA ARG A 63 5.37 -20.98 -0.80
C ARG A 63 3.99 -20.47 -1.24
N GLU A 64 3.08 -20.29 -0.30
CA GLU A 64 1.73 -19.79 -0.59
C GLU A 64 1.77 -18.34 -1.08
N VAL A 65 2.61 -17.52 -0.45
CA VAL A 65 2.83 -16.13 -0.89
C VAL A 65 3.37 -16.08 -2.32
N ALA A 66 4.36 -16.92 -2.67
CA ALA A 66 4.91 -17.02 -4.02
C ALA A 66 3.84 -17.44 -5.04
N GLY A 67 3.00 -18.41 -4.70
CA GLY A 67 1.86 -18.81 -5.53
C GLY A 67 0.87 -17.64 -5.77
N ILE A 68 0.60 -16.85 -4.74
CA ILE A 68 -0.26 -15.66 -4.84
C ILE A 68 0.40 -14.56 -5.69
N MET A 69 1.72 -14.39 -5.58
CA MET A 69 2.49 -13.44 -6.40
C MET A 69 2.38 -13.79 -7.89
N VAL A 70 2.64 -15.04 -8.25
CA VAL A 70 2.51 -15.52 -9.63
C VAL A 70 1.08 -15.33 -10.12
N ARG A 71 0.08 -15.74 -9.33
CA ARG A 71 -1.34 -15.56 -9.67
C ARG A 71 -1.70 -14.09 -9.91
N HIS A 72 -1.21 -13.18 -9.08
CA HIS A 72 -1.46 -11.75 -9.24
C HIS A 72 -0.86 -11.21 -10.54
N ALA A 73 0.39 -11.58 -10.86
CA ALA A 73 1.02 -11.22 -12.12
C ALA A 73 0.27 -11.79 -13.34
N THR A 74 -0.20 -13.04 -13.26
CA THR A 74 -1.01 -13.67 -14.31
C THR A 74 -2.31 -12.91 -14.54
N LEU A 75 -3.06 -12.60 -13.48
CA LEU A 75 -4.32 -11.85 -13.57
C LEU A 75 -4.11 -10.44 -14.15
N LEU A 76 -2.99 -9.79 -13.84
CA LEU A 76 -2.63 -8.51 -14.47
C LEU A 76 -2.35 -8.69 -15.96
N GLY A 77 -1.61 -9.73 -16.36
CA GLY A 77 -1.35 -10.03 -17.77
C GLY A 77 -2.62 -10.32 -18.56
N GLU A 78 -3.53 -11.10 -17.98
CA GLU A 78 -4.87 -11.37 -18.55
C GLU A 78 -5.70 -10.10 -18.71
N TRP A 79 -5.72 -9.24 -17.69
CA TRP A 79 -6.47 -7.99 -17.71
C TRP A 79 -5.93 -6.97 -18.73
N ILE A 80 -4.60 -6.86 -18.86
CA ILE A 80 -3.95 -5.98 -19.84
C ILE A 80 -4.00 -6.58 -21.26
N GLY A 81 -4.07 -7.91 -21.38
CA GLY A 81 -3.94 -8.64 -22.64
C GLY A 81 -2.48 -8.84 -23.08
N ASP A 82 -1.52 -8.67 -22.18
CA ASP A 82 -0.07 -8.78 -22.44
C ASP A 82 0.63 -9.23 -21.14
N GLU A 83 1.19 -10.45 -21.16
CA GLU A 83 1.88 -11.04 -20.00
C GLU A 83 3.06 -10.17 -19.53
N ALA A 84 3.89 -9.71 -20.46
CA ALA A 84 5.09 -8.96 -20.13
C ALA A 84 4.73 -7.63 -19.46
N ARG A 85 3.68 -6.94 -19.96
CA ARG A 85 3.15 -5.74 -19.30
C ARG A 85 2.53 -6.03 -17.94
N GLY A 86 1.79 -7.12 -17.81
CA GLY A 86 1.24 -7.56 -16.52
C GLY A 86 2.33 -7.78 -15.47
N VAL A 87 3.42 -8.41 -15.86
CA VAL A 87 4.59 -8.62 -15.00
C VAL A 87 5.29 -7.30 -14.67
N ILE A 88 5.47 -6.39 -15.63
CA ILE A 88 6.02 -5.05 -15.39
C ILE A 88 5.20 -4.29 -14.34
N ASP A 89 3.87 -4.29 -14.48
CA ASP A 89 2.97 -3.64 -13.53
C ASP A 89 3.00 -4.31 -12.15
N PHE A 90 3.18 -5.64 -12.12
CA PHE A 90 3.31 -6.41 -10.88
C PHE A 90 4.57 -6.07 -10.07
N ARG A 91 5.69 -5.67 -10.71
CA ARG A 91 6.99 -5.43 -10.05
C ARG A 91 6.91 -4.53 -8.81
N LYS A 92 6.06 -3.50 -8.84
CA LYS A 92 5.87 -2.57 -7.70
C LYS A 92 5.32 -3.24 -6.44
N HIS A 93 4.67 -4.41 -6.57
CA HIS A 93 4.08 -5.16 -5.48
C HIS A 93 5.06 -6.14 -4.81
N VAL A 94 6.16 -6.51 -5.47
CA VAL A 94 7.12 -7.53 -5.00
C VAL A 94 7.65 -7.24 -3.60
N ALA A 95 8.08 -5.99 -3.37
CA ALA A 95 8.62 -5.57 -2.08
C ALA A 95 7.60 -5.70 -0.94
N TRP A 96 6.31 -5.52 -1.24
CA TRP A 96 5.24 -5.69 -0.26
C TRP A 96 5.08 -7.17 0.08
N TYR A 97 4.86 -8.04 -0.90
CA TYR A 97 4.68 -9.48 -0.64
C TYR A 97 5.82 -10.10 0.17
N LEU A 98 7.07 -9.71 -0.13
CA LEU A 98 8.25 -10.28 0.49
C LEU A 98 8.67 -9.61 1.81
N LYS A 99 7.86 -8.71 2.38
CA LYS A 99 8.23 -8.03 3.65
C LYS A 99 8.36 -9.06 4.78
N GLY A 100 9.47 -8.98 5.52
CA GLY A 100 9.76 -9.85 6.67
C GLY A 100 10.45 -11.16 6.32
N PHE A 101 10.26 -11.69 5.11
CA PHE A 101 10.93 -12.93 4.68
C PHE A 101 12.44 -12.75 4.44
N ALA A 102 13.21 -13.80 4.69
CA ALA A 102 14.64 -13.88 4.43
C ALA A 102 14.90 -14.16 2.93
N VAL A 103 14.80 -13.12 2.11
CA VAL A 103 15.01 -13.19 0.65
C VAL A 103 16.40 -12.69 0.24
N GLY A 104 17.01 -11.77 1.01
CA GLY A 104 18.24 -11.08 0.63
C GLY A 104 17.99 -9.89 -0.33
N SER A 105 18.86 -8.88 -0.30
CA SER A 105 18.68 -7.66 -1.08
C SER A 105 18.85 -7.87 -2.59
N GLU A 106 19.80 -8.71 -2.99
CA GLU A 106 20.10 -8.98 -4.40
C GLU A 106 18.94 -9.70 -5.10
N MET A 107 18.45 -10.75 -4.46
CA MET A 107 17.27 -11.48 -4.92
C MET A 107 16.03 -10.60 -5.02
N ARG A 108 15.79 -9.71 -4.05
CA ARG A 108 14.69 -8.73 -4.11
C ARG A 108 14.79 -7.82 -5.35
N LYS A 109 16.00 -7.35 -5.68
CA LYS A 109 16.23 -6.54 -6.89
C LYS A 109 15.94 -7.34 -8.15
N ARG A 110 16.43 -8.59 -8.22
CA ARG A 110 16.21 -9.47 -9.38
C ARG A 110 14.72 -9.70 -9.64
N LEU A 111 13.96 -10.04 -8.59
CA LEU A 111 12.50 -10.21 -8.68
C LEU A 111 11.78 -8.90 -9.07
N ALA A 112 12.32 -7.74 -8.70
CA ALA A 112 11.74 -6.43 -9.03
C ALA A 112 12.01 -5.98 -10.47
N ILE A 113 12.85 -6.67 -11.23
CA ILE A 113 13.16 -6.34 -12.64
C ILE A 113 12.76 -7.44 -13.64
N THR A 114 12.24 -8.55 -13.16
CA THR A 114 11.72 -9.68 -13.94
C THR A 114 10.75 -9.26 -15.05
N SER A 115 10.85 -9.87 -16.23
CA SER A 115 10.14 -9.50 -17.45
C SER A 115 9.09 -10.51 -17.95
N SER A 116 9.03 -11.71 -17.37
CA SER A 116 8.02 -12.73 -17.70
C SER A 116 7.52 -13.47 -16.46
N LEU A 117 6.41 -14.22 -16.59
CA LEU A 117 5.92 -15.08 -15.50
C LEU A 117 6.90 -16.21 -15.18
N GLU A 118 7.58 -16.74 -16.20
CA GLU A 118 8.59 -17.78 -16.05
C GLU A 118 9.79 -17.30 -15.24
N GLU A 119 10.32 -16.10 -15.54
CA GLU A 119 11.39 -15.49 -14.77
C GLU A 119 10.97 -15.21 -13.32
N LEU A 120 9.72 -14.78 -13.10
CA LEU A 120 9.19 -14.52 -11.75
C LEU A 120 9.16 -15.81 -10.94
N ARG A 121 8.61 -16.86 -11.54
CA ARG A 121 8.50 -18.18 -10.92
C ARG A 121 9.88 -18.77 -10.62
N SER A 122 10.78 -18.74 -11.59
CA SER A 122 12.14 -19.27 -11.42
C SER A 122 12.88 -18.54 -10.30
N GLY A 123 12.77 -17.21 -10.23
CA GLY A 123 13.38 -16.43 -9.16
C GLY A 123 12.78 -16.70 -7.78
N LEU A 124 11.48 -17.02 -7.70
CA LEU A 124 10.82 -17.42 -6.46
C LEU A 124 11.19 -18.84 -6.02
N ASP A 125 11.35 -19.76 -6.97
CA ASP A 125 11.71 -21.16 -6.71
C ASP A 125 13.16 -21.31 -6.16
N GLU A 126 14.01 -20.29 -6.33
CA GLU A 126 15.34 -20.22 -5.72
C GLU A 126 15.32 -19.84 -4.22
N LEU A 127 14.17 -19.45 -3.66
CA LEU A 127 14.02 -19.07 -2.26
C LEU A 127 13.82 -20.29 -1.36
N ASP A 128 14.11 -20.13 -0.06
CA ASP A 128 13.62 -21.05 0.96
C ASP A 128 12.10 -20.87 1.15
N LEU A 129 11.33 -21.64 0.39
CA LEU A 129 9.86 -21.55 0.33
C LEU A 129 9.16 -22.05 1.60
N ASP A 130 9.85 -22.73 2.50
CA ASP A 130 9.26 -23.32 3.72
C ASP A 130 9.29 -22.35 4.91
N GLN A 131 9.77 -21.12 4.69
CA GLN A 131 9.66 -20.03 5.64
C GLN A 131 8.20 -19.79 6.06
N ALA A 132 7.95 -19.86 7.37
CA ALA A 132 6.67 -19.48 7.96
C ALA A 132 6.43 -17.96 7.82
N TRP A 133 5.18 -17.54 8.03
CA TRP A 133 4.82 -16.13 8.05
C TRP A 133 5.70 -15.37 9.08
N PRO A 134 6.43 -14.32 8.67
CA PRO A 134 7.40 -13.67 9.56
C PRO A 134 6.72 -12.90 10.69
N THR A 135 7.28 -12.99 11.89
CA THR A 135 6.86 -12.16 13.03
C THR A 135 7.03 -10.67 12.69
N GLY A 136 5.98 -9.87 12.86
CA GLY A 136 6.00 -8.42 12.57
C GLY A 136 5.76 -8.06 11.09
N ALA A 137 5.47 -9.02 10.22
CA ALA A 137 5.12 -8.75 8.82
C ALA A 137 3.78 -8.02 8.64
N ASP A 138 2.93 -8.02 9.68
CA ASP A 138 1.60 -7.41 9.71
C ASP A 138 1.62 -5.87 9.81
N GLY A 139 2.79 -5.26 9.97
CA GLY A 139 2.92 -3.80 10.10
C GLY A 139 2.83 -2.99 8.79
N PRO A 140 3.00 -1.66 8.88
CA PRO A 140 2.75 -0.70 7.79
C PRO A 140 3.41 -1.01 6.44
N ARG A 141 2.71 -0.73 5.34
CA ARG A 141 3.19 -0.86 3.96
C ARG A 141 3.13 0.49 3.24
N GLY A 142 4.02 0.67 2.28
CA GLY A 142 4.13 1.92 1.52
C GLY A 142 4.83 3.03 2.31
N ARG A 143 4.60 4.28 1.90
CA ARG A 143 5.21 5.45 2.53
C ARG A 143 4.66 5.65 3.94
N THR A 144 5.57 5.73 4.92
CA THR A 144 5.28 5.97 6.34
C THR A 144 5.80 7.31 6.84
N SER A 145 6.48 8.09 5.98
CA SER A 145 6.92 9.45 6.33
C SER A 145 5.71 10.31 6.72
N GLY A 146 5.87 11.15 7.75
CA GLY A 146 4.80 12.02 8.26
C GLY A 146 4.16 12.92 7.20
N ASN A 147 3.00 13.48 7.52
CA ASN A 147 2.27 14.36 6.63
C ASN A 147 3.17 15.53 6.21
N ASN A 148 3.27 15.79 4.90
CA ASN A 148 3.74 17.09 4.44
C ASN A 148 2.82 18.15 5.03
N ARG A 149 3.38 19.31 5.39
CA ARG A 149 2.58 20.46 5.82
C ARG A 149 1.58 20.78 4.71
N VAL A 150 0.30 20.53 4.96
CA VAL A 150 -0.77 20.93 4.06
C VAL A 150 -0.92 22.45 4.20
N VAL A 151 -0.65 23.18 3.11
CA VAL A 151 -0.92 24.61 3.03
C VAL A 151 -2.28 24.76 2.37
N LEU A 152 -3.24 25.30 3.13
CA LEU A 152 -4.55 25.66 2.59
C LEU A 152 -4.46 27.08 2.03
N PRO A 153 -5.18 27.39 0.93
CA PRO A 153 -5.34 28.77 0.48
C PRO A 153 -5.87 29.68 1.61
N ASP A 154 -5.49 30.94 1.57
CA ASP A 154 -5.94 31.93 2.55
C ASP A 154 -7.47 32.01 2.56
N GLY A 155 -8.06 31.95 3.76
CA GLY A 155 -9.52 32.01 3.93
C GLY A 155 -10.27 30.67 3.81
N TRP A 156 -9.63 29.58 3.36
CA TRP A 156 -10.31 28.29 3.10
C TRP A 156 -11.01 27.70 4.32
N LEU A 157 -10.42 27.80 5.52
CA LEU A 157 -11.04 27.32 6.77
C LEU A 157 -12.23 28.19 7.23
N LYS A 158 -12.38 29.40 6.68
CA LYS A 158 -13.45 30.33 7.05
C LYS A 158 -14.68 30.14 6.17
N ASP A 159 -14.49 29.87 4.88
CA ASP A 159 -15.58 29.55 3.96
C ASP A 159 -15.09 28.58 2.86
N PRO A 160 -15.42 27.27 2.97
CA PRO A 160 -15.06 26.26 1.97
C PRO A 160 -15.73 26.44 0.60
N TYR A 161 -16.73 27.32 0.51
CA TYR A 161 -17.46 27.63 -0.72
C TYR A 161 -17.15 29.03 -1.25
N ASP A 162 -16.17 29.73 -0.66
CA ASP A 162 -15.67 30.99 -1.19
C ASP A 162 -14.90 30.72 -2.49
N CYS A 163 -15.62 30.83 -3.60
CA CYS A 163 -15.08 30.76 -4.96
C CYS A 163 -14.34 32.04 -5.36
N ALA A 164 -13.81 32.82 -4.41
CA ALA A 164 -12.86 33.89 -4.70
C ALA A 164 -11.74 33.30 -5.56
N GLY A 165 -11.64 33.76 -6.81
CA GLY A 165 -10.70 33.23 -7.78
C GLY A 165 -9.30 33.21 -7.20
N VAL A 166 -8.64 32.04 -7.26
CA VAL A 166 -7.22 31.91 -6.96
C VAL A 166 -6.45 32.94 -7.78
N GLY A 167 -5.72 33.84 -7.10
CA GLY A 167 -4.89 34.84 -7.76
C GLY A 167 -3.75 34.20 -8.56
N GLU A 168 -3.18 34.90 -9.53
CA GLU A 168 -2.10 34.40 -10.43
C GLU A 168 -0.91 33.76 -9.70
N GLU A 169 -0.67 34.11 -8.43
CA GLU A 169 0.41 33.55 -7.62
C GLU A 169 0.16 32.12 -7.13
N ALA A 170 -1.09 31.65 -7.10
CA ALA A 170 -1.44 30.29 -6.68
C ALA A 170 -1.13 29.23 -7.76
N GLU A 171 -0.88 29.65 -9.00
CA GLU A 171 -0.44 28.82 -10.13
C GLU A 171 1.09 28.67 -10.20
N LEU A 172 1.85 29.28 -9.27
CA LEU A 172 3.30 29.11 -9.22
C LEU A 172 3.67 27.78 -8.57
N ASP A 173 4.17 26.88 -9.42
CA ASP A 173 4.65 25.53 -9.16
C ASP A 173 5.66 25.47 -7.98
N THR A 174 5.14 25.45 -6.75
CA THR A 174 5.86 25.01 -5.55
C THR A 174 5.14 23.81 -4.93
N SER A 175 4.77 22.87 -5.80
CA SER A 175 4.63 21.46 -5.43
C SER A 175 6.03 20.85 -5.25
N GLY A 176 6.58 20.96 -4.04
CA GLY A 176 7.64 20.11 -3.48
C GLY A 176 8.68 19.55 -4.46
N ALA A 177 9.64 20.37 -4.88
CA ALA A 177 10.94 19.91 -5.35
C ALA A 177 12.02 20.85 -4.82
N ASP A 178 13.01 20.27 -4.16
CA ASP A 178 14.25 20.92 -3.72
C ASP A 178 14.84 21.77 -4.84
N HIS A 179 15.05 23.06 -4.57
CA HIS A 179 16.12 23.82 -5.21
C HIS A 179 16.68 24.83 -4.23
N SER A 180 17.81 24.47 -3.59
CA SER A 180 18.72 25.45 -3.03
C SER A 180 19.30 26.30 -4.16
N PRO A 181 19.14 27.64 -4.16
CA PRO A 181 19.85 28.48 -5.10
C PRO A 181 21.24 28.79 -4.54
N VAL A 182 22.25 28.28 -5.24
CA VAL A 182 23.63 28.77 -5.15
C VAL A 182 23.66 30.17 -5.74
N GLY A 183 23.75 31.19 -4.88
CA GLY A 183 23.89 32.60 -5.29
C GLY A 183 25.33 33.07 -5.16
N CYS A 184 26.07 32.97 -6.28
CA CYS A 184 27.32 33.69 -6.49
C CYS A 184 26.99 35.18 -6.70
N GLY A 185 27.63 36.07 -5.94
CA GLY A 185 27.29 37.50 -5.91
C GLY A 185 27.76 38.30 -7.12
N VAL A 186 27.23 39.52 -7.24
CA VAL A 186 27.92 40.76 -7.63
C VAL A 186 27.09 41.94 -7.09
N GLU A 187 27.69 42.80 -6.27
CA GLU A 187 27.19 44.14 -5.92
C GLU A 187 27.59 45.16 -7.01
N PRO A 188 26.84 46.25 -7.20
CA PRO A 188 27.42 47.52 -7.63
C PRO A 188 27.97 48.34 -6.45
#